data_AF-A0AAV0G5D1-F1
#
_entry.id   AF-A0AAV0G5D1-F1
#
_cell.length_a   1.000
_cell.length_b   1.000
_cell.length_c   1.000
_cell.angle_alpha   90.00
_cell.angle_beta   90.00
_cell.angle_gamma   90.00
#
_symmetry.space_group_name_H-M   'P 1'
#
loop_
_entity.id
_entity.type
_entity.pdbx_description
1 polymer ?
#
loop_
_entity_poly.entity_id
_entity_poly.type
_entity_poly.pdbx_seq_one_letter_code
_entity_poly.pdbx_strand_id
1 'polypeptide(L)'
;MRRRYSLHVSCPGEKIRSTSSYTSSHMRFRLPIEMFDETGVIHSILFTNEVQKLLNLINNPNPPHLVDCADLNEKVKDLTFIIAVKTILKKYRGELKKNISVLCLSLPKKESQKNIVCNN
;
A
#
# COMPACT_ATOMS: atom_id res chain seq x y z
N MET A 1 -7.71 -2.59 -12.70
CA MET A 1 -6.67 -2.11 -13.65
C MET A 1 -5.30 -2.36 -13.03
N ARG A 2 -4.31 -2.83 -13.80
CA ARG A 2 -2.93 -3.05 -13.32
C ARG A 2 -1.97 -2.11 -14.05
N ARG A 3 -1.16 -1.36 -13.31
CA ARG A 3 -0.20 -0.37 -13.84
C ARG A 3 1.05 -0.28 -12.98
N ARG A 4 2.08 0.39 -13.52
CA ARG A 4 3.31 0.72 -12.79
C ARG A 4 3.12 2.04 -12.06
N TYR A 5 3.54 2.09 -10.80
CA TYR A 5 3.48 3.29 -9.98
C TYR A 5 4.74 3.45 -9.13
N SER A 6 5.19 4.68 -8.95
CA SER A 6 6.03 5.03 -7.81
C SER A 6 5.14 5.25 -6.58
N LEU A 7 5.67 4.96 -5.39
CA LEU A 7 4.92 5.06 -4.14
C LEU A 7 5.49 6.13 -3.23
N HIS A 8 4.60 6.90 -2.60
CA HIS A 8 4.88 7.72 -1.44
C HIS A 8 3.92 7.33 -0.32
N VAL A 9 4.44 7.21 0.89
CA VAL A 9 3.68 6.86 2.08
C VAL A 9 3.34 8.15 2.84
N SER A 10 2.04 8.40 2.98
CA SER A 10 1.51 9.60 3.65
C SER A 10 1.06 9.21 5.05
N CYS A 11 1.98 9.23 6.01
CA CYS A 11 1.64 8.94 7.40
C CYS A 11 1.17 10.20 8.15
N PRO A 12 0.01 10.15 8.83
CA PRO A 12 -0.44 11.24 9.72
C PRO A 12 0.34 11.29 11.06
N GLY A 13 1.55 10.73 11.10
CA GLY A 13 2.44 10.64 12.26
C GLY A 13 3.76 9.98 11.84
N GLU A 14 4.71 9.82 12.77
CA GLU A 14 6.04 9.28 12.47
C GLU A 14 6.01 7.77 12.11
N LYS A 15 5.05 7.01 12.65
CA LYS A 15 4.96 5.55 12.50
C LYS A 15 3.65 5.09 11.90
N ILE A 16 3.65 3.88 11.32
CA ILE A 16 2.43 3.23 10.83
C ILE A 16 1.49 2.96 12.01
N ARG A 17 0.29 3.56 11.97
CA ARG A 17 -0.69 3.44 13.05
C ARG A 17 -1.48 2.14 12.98
N SER A 18 -1.61 1.47 14.13
CA SER A 18 -2.63 0.45 14.34
C SER A 18 -4.02 1.11 14.45
N THR A 19 -5.03 0.42 13.96
CA THR A 19 -6.44 0.84 14.01
C THR A 19 -7.28 0.00 14.97
N SER A 20 -6.68 -0.99 15.64
CA SER A 20 -7.30 -1.80 16.69
C SER A 20 -6.64 -1.56 18.04
N SER A 21 -7.45 -1.51 19.11
CA SER A 21 -6.97 -1.51 20.50
C SER A 21 -6.23 -2.82 20.82
N TYR A 22 -5.26 -2.72 21.74
CA TYR A 22 -4.21 -3.70 22.06
C TYR A 22 -4.67 -5.09 22.55
N THR A 23 -5.96 -5.40 22.57
CA THR A 23 -6.51 -6.59 23.25
C THR A 23 -6.98 -7.73 22.32
N SER A 24 -6.63 -7.74 21.04
CA SER A 24 -6.95 -8.90 20.18
C SER A 24 -5.77 -9.29 19.28
N SER A 25 -5.62 -10.59 19.06
CA SER A 25 -4.51 -11.29 18.39
C SER A 25 -4.22 -10.87 16.93
N HIS A 26 -4.85 -9.82 16.39
CA HIS A 26 -4.71 -9.39 15.00
C HIS A 26 -4.74 -7.86 14.89
N MET A 27 -3.59 -7.20 15.08
CA MET A 27 -3.46 -5.76 14.83
C MET A 27 -3.84 -5.41 13.38
N ARG A 28 -4.68 -4.40 13.20
CA ARG A 28 -5.11 -3.93 11.87
C ARG A 28 -4.42 -2.64 11.49
N PHE A 29 -3.89 -2.55 10.27
CA PHE A 29 -3.18 -1.36 9.78
C PHE A 29 -3.94 -0.70 8.64
N ARG A 30 -3.82 0.63 8.59
CA ARG A 30 -4.27 1.46 7.46
C ARG A 30 -3.16 2.45 7.15
N LEU A 31 -2.54 2.30 5.99
CA LEU A 31 -1.45 3.14 5.55
C LEU A 31 -1.90 3.96 4.34
N PRO A 32 -2.13 5.27 4.47
CA PRO A 32 -2.41 6.13 3.33
C PRO A 32 -1.18 6.19 2.42
N ILE A 33 -1.41 6.09 1.11
CA ILE A 33 -0.37 6.16 0.10
C ILE A 33 -0.81 7.05 -1.07
N GLU A 34 0.18 7.60 -1.73
CA GLU A 34 0.09 8.24 -3.03
C GLU A 34 0.81 7.37 -4.06
N MET A 35 0.12 7.09 -5.16
CA MET A 35 0.63 6.31 -6.28
C MET A 35 0.79 7.24 -7.48
N PHE A 36 2.00 7.31 -8.03
CA PHE A 36 2.35 8.21 -9.13
C PHE A 36 2.61 7.40 -10.39
N ASP A 37 1.93 7.74 -11.48
CA ASP A 37 2.26 7.28 -12.84
C ASP A 37 2.37 8.48 -13.79
N GLU A 38 2.63 8.22 -15.07
CA GLU A 38 2.72 9.25 -16.10
C GLU A 38 1.41 10.05 -16.31
N THR A 39 0.29 9.57 -15.78
CA THR A 39 -1.03 10.19 -15.92
C THR A 39 -1.43 11.04 -14.71
N GLY A 40 -0.72 10.91 -13.59
CA GLY A 40 -0.91 11.74 -12.40
C GLY A 40 -0.84 10.95 -11.09
N VAL A 41 -1.58 11.44 -10.09
CA VAL A 41 -1.51 10.95 -8.71
C VAL A 41 -2.83 10.30 -8.31
N ILE A 42 -2.74 9.11 -7.72
CA ILE A 42 -3.87 8.39 -7.13
C ILE A 42 -3.65 8.22 -5.63
N HIS A 43 -4.59 8.72 -4.85
CA HIS A 43 -4.61 8.54 -3.39
C HIS A 43 -5.35 7.24 -3.03
N SER A 44 -4.75 6.42 -2.18
CA SER A 44 -5.35 5.17 -1.72
C SER A 44 -4.91 4.81 -0.29
N ILE A 45 -5.39 3.68 0.21
CA ILE A 45 -5.05 3.14 1.51
C ILE A 45 -4.63 1.68 1.32
N LEU A 46 -3.45 1.34 1.82
CA LEU A 46 -3.04 -0.05 2.01
C LEU A 46 -3.60 -0.56 3.34
N PHE A 47 -4.24 -1.73 3.31
CA PHE A 47 -4.70 -2.42 4.51
C PHE A 47 -3.64 -3.40 4.99
N THR A 48 -3.86 -4.04 6.15
CA THR A 48 -2.93 -4.95 6.82
C THR A 48 -2.15 -5.87 5.86
N ASN A 49 -2.86 -6.56 4.96
CA ASN A 49 -2.24 -7.52 4.05
C ASN A 49 -1.30 -6.84 3.06
N GLU A 50 -1.70 -5.70 2.50
CA GLU A 50 -0.89 -4.94 1.55
C GLU A 50 0.29 -4.24 2.23
N VAL A 51 0.12 -3.77 3.48
CA VAL A 51 1.21 -3.22 4.29
C VAL A 51 2.26 -4.29 4.55
N GLN A 52 1.85 -5.48 5.01
CA GLN A 52 2.76 -6.60 5.23
C GLN A 52 3.47 -7.01 3.92
N LYS A 53 2.74 -7.07 2.80
CA LYS A 53 3.34 -7.33 1.48
C LYS A 53 4.36 -6.27 1.10
N LEU A 54 4.07 -4.98 1.30
CA LEU A 54 5.01 -3.90 1.02
C LEU A 54 6.31 -4.07 1.81
N LEU A 55 6.20 -4.30 3.12
CA LEU A 55 7.37 -4.51 4.00
C LEU A 55 8.20 -5.72 3.57
N ASN A 56 7.55 -6.81 3.18
CA ASN A 56 8.24 -7.99 2.64
C ASN A 56 8.96 -7.67 1.32
N LEU A 57 8.34 -6.93 0.41
CA LEU A 57 8.95 -6.56 -0.89
C LEU A 57 10.21 -5.71 -0.74
N ILE A 58 10.28 -4.88 0.31
CA ILE A 58 11.46 -4.07 0.63
C ILE A 58 12.39 -4.74 1.66
N ASN A 59 12.18 -6.02 1.96
CA ASN A 59 12.94 -6.80 2.94
C ASN A 59 13.05 -6.11 4.32
N ASN A 60 11.99 -5.46 4.80
CA ASN A 60 11.96 -4.85 6.12
C ASN A 60 11.60 -5.90 7.19
N PRO A 61 12.50 -6.20 8.15
CA PRO A 61 12.24 -7.21 9.18
C PRO A 61 11.33 -6.71 10.30
N ASN A 62 11.09 -5.40 10.41
CA ASN A 62 10.35 -4.83 11.51
C ASN A 62 8.83 -5.03 11.33
N PRO A 63 8.09 -5.34 12.41
CA PRO A 63 6.64 -5.39 12.36
C PRO A 63 6.05 -3.99 12.03
N PRO A 64 4.89 -3.91 11.35
CA PRO A 64 4.39 -2.64 10.81
C PRO A 64 4.34 -1.48 11.81
N HIS A 65 3.90 -1.71 13.05
CA HIS A 65 3.76 -0.67 14.08
C HIS A 65 5.09 -0.07 14.57
N LEU A 66 6.23 -0.71 14.28
CA LEU A 66 7.56 -0.20 14.61
C LEU A 66 8.24 0.49 13.42
N VAL A 67 7.64 0.45 12.24
CA VAL A 67 8.21 1.06 11.04
C VAL A 67 7.97 2.56 11.05
N ASP A 68 9.06 3.31 10.98
CA ASP A 68 9.07 4.74 10.73
C ASP A 68 8.74 5.04 9.26
N CYS A 69 7.92 6.06 9.04
CA CYS A 69 7.42 6.39 7.72
C CYS A 69 8.44 7.14 6.85
N ALA A 70 9.37 7.90 7.44
CA ALA A 70 10.47 8.51 6.71
C ALA A 70 11.42 7.42 6.21
N ASP A 71 11.79 6.47 7.07
CA ASP A 71 12.59 5.30 6.69
C ASP A 71 11.91 4.46 5.60
N LEU A 72 10.58 4.30 5.71
CA LEU A 72 9.80 3.58 4.70
C LEU A 72 9.82 4.31 3.37
N ASN A 73 9.61 5.63 3.36
CA ASN A 73 9.68 6.47 2.16
C ASN A 73 11.06 6.39 1.50
N GLU A 74 12.13 6.47 2.27
CA GLU A 74 13.50 6.32 1.76
C GLU A 74 13.74 4.97 1.08
N LYS A 75 13.13 3.89 1.60
CA LYS A 75 13.25 2.54 1.00
C LYS A 75 12.41 2.36 -0.26
N VAL A 76 11.30 3.08 -0.42
CA VAL A 76 10.40 2.92 -1.56
C VAL A 76 10.61 3.94 -2.68
N LYS A 77 11.32 5.05 -2.42
CA LYS A 77 11.45 6.19 -3.36
C LYS A 77 11.96 5.80 -4.75
N ASP A 78 12.89 4.84 -4.83
CA ASP A 78 13.52 4.41 -6.08
C ASP A 78 12.89 3.13 -6.66
N LEU A 79 11.77 2.67 -6.08
CA LEU A 79 11.10 1.45 -6.50
C LEU A 79 9.85 1.77 -7.32
N THR A 80 9.76 1.15 -8.48
CA THR A 80 8.49 1.04 -9.22
C THR A 80 7.76 -0.21 -8.78
N PHE A 81 6.46 -0.09 -8.51
CA PHE A 81 5.59 -1.19 -8.15
C PHE A 81 4.57 -1.44 -9.26
N ILE A 82 4.22 -2.70 -9.48
CA ILE A 82 3.05 -3.05 -10.27
C ILE A 82 1.87 -3.23 -9.33
N ILE A 83 0.88 -2.34 -9.44
CA ILE A 83 -0.27 -2.25 -8.55
C ILE A 83 -1.55 -2.52 -9.34
N ALA A 84 -2.38 -3.42 -8.83
CA ALA A 84 -3.74 -3.61 -9.32
C ALA A 84 -4.71 -2.84 -8.42
N VAL A 85 -5.55 -2.00 -9.02
CA VAL A 85 -6.52 -1.17 -8.31
C VAL A 85 -7.95 -1.41 -8.81
N LYS A 86 -8.92 -1.20 -7.92
CA LYS A 86 -10.35 -1.19 -8.19
C LYS A 86 -10.96 0.13 -7.73
N THR A 87 -11.69 0.77 -8.64
CA THR A 87 -12.53 1.92 -8.29
C THR A 87 -13.78 1.42 -7.59
N ILE A 88 -14.10 2.01 -6.44
CA ILE A 88 -15.30 1.73 -5.67
C ILE A 88 -16.05 3.04 -5.47
N LEU A 89 -17.28 3.09 -5.98
CA LEU A 89 -18.21 4.18 -5.71
C LEU A 89 -19.01 3.81 -4.45
N LYS A 90 -18.90 4.61 -3.40
CA LYS A 90 -19.68 4.42 -2.16
C LYS A 90 -20.46 5.68 -1.86
N LYS A 91 -21.74 5.51 -1.56
CA LYS A 91 -22.60 6.60 -1.09
C LYS A 91 -22.39 6.77 0.42
N TYR A 92 -21.91 7.93 0.83
CA TYR A 92 -21.74 8.31 2.22
C TYR A 92 -22.53 9.58 2.49
N ARG A 93 -23.50 9.52 3.42
CA ARG A 93 -24.38 10.65 3.78
C ARG A 93 -25.03 11.35 2.57
N GLY A 94 -25.46 10.58 1.56
CA GLY A 94 -26.07 11.12 0.36
C GLY A 94 -25.11 11.41 -0.79
N GLU A 95 -23.83 11.62 -0.51
CA GLU A 95 -22.81 11.91 -1.53
C GLU A 95 -22.17 10.65 -2.08
N LEU A 96 -22.02 10.58 -3.40
CA LEU A 96 -21.27 9.50 -4.05
C LEU A 96 -19.77 9.84 -4.01
N LYS A 97 -18.99 9.10 -3.22
CA LYS A 97 -17.54 9.25 -3.16
C LYS A 97 -16.85 8.14 -3.93
N LYS A 98 -15.94 8.53 -4.82
CA LYS A 98 -15.04 7.63 -5.53
C LYS A 98 -13.86 7.30 -4.63
N ASN A 99 -13.69 6.03 -4.32
CA ASN A 99 -12.55 5.49 -3.59
C ASN A 99 -11.76 4.55 -4.50
N ILE A 100 -10.46 4.48 -4.29
CA ILE A 100 -9.59 3.50 -4.96
C ILE A 100 -9.12 2.49 -3.92
N SER A 101 -9.30 1.21 -4.21
CA SER A 101 -8.78 0.12 -3.39
C SER A 101 -7.66 -0.60 -4.12
N VAL A 102 -6.54 -0.80 -3.42
CA VAL A 102 -5.44 -1.64 -3.89
C VAL A 102 -5.83 -3.11 -3.71
N LEU A 103 -5.78 -3.88 -4.80
CA LEU A 103 -6.06 -5.31 -4.83
C LEU A 103 -4.78 -6.14 -4.80
N CYS A 104 -3.72 -5.65 -5.44
CA CYS A 104 -2.43 -6.33 -5.50
C CYS A 104 -1.29 -5.32 -5.53
N LEU A 105 -0.18 -5.68 -4.89
CA LEU A 105 1.09 -4.93 -4.86
C LEU A 105 2.22 -5.92 -5.13
N SER A 106 3.10 -5.59 -6.09
CA SER A 106 4.24 -6.43 -6.47
C SER A 106 5.36 -5.57 -7.04
N LEU A 107 6.61 -6.04 -7.00
CA LEU A 107 7.69 -5.45 -7.78
C LEU A 107 7.68 -6.01 -9.22
N PRO A 108 8.12 -5.25 -10.22
CA PRO A 108 8.44 -5.76 -11.54
C PRO A 108 9.39 -6.95 -11.41
N LYS A 109 9.07 -8.06 -12.07
CA LYS A 109 10.00 -9.19 -12.11
C LYS A 109 11.31 -8.73 -12.76
N LYS A 110 12.44 -8.89 -12.08
CA LYS A 110 13.72 -9.07 -12.76
C LYS A 110 13.59 -10.37 -13.56
N GLU A 111 14.15 -10.45 -14.76
CA GLU A 111 13.98 -11.53 -15.77
C GLU A 111 14.30 -12.97 -15.32
N SER A 112 14.51 -13.25 -14.03
CA SER A 112 14.97 -14.57 -13.55
C SER A 112 14.15 -15.21 -12.41
N GLN A 113 12.95 -14.72 -12.05
CA GLN A 113 12.16 -15.36 -10.98
C GLN A 113 10.70 -15.66 -11.37
N LYS A 114 10.36 -16.96 -11.31
CA LYS A 114 9.06 -17.55 -11.65
C LYS A 114 7.95 -17.11 -10.66
N ASN A 115 6.82 -16.74 -11.25
CA ASN A 115 5.44 -16.64 -10.73
C ASN A 115 5.16 -16.23 -9.27
N ILE A 116 5.08 -14.91 -9.04
CA ILE A 116 4.08 -14.35 -8.12
C ILE A 116 2.90 -13.88 -8.96
N VAL A 117 1.76 -14.55 -8.81
CA VAL A 117 0.53 -14.25 -9.55
C VAL A 117 -0.28 -13.25 -8.72
N CYS A 118 -0.49 -12.05 -9.26
CA CYS A 118 -1.64 -11.23 -8.84
C CYS A 118 -2.88 -11.94 -9.40
N ASN A 119 -3.49 -12.84 -8.62
CA ASN A 119 -4.74 -13.46 -9.02
C ASN A 119 -5.85 -12.40 -9.04
N ASN A 120 -6.62 -12.41 -10.12
CA ASN A 120 -7.74 -11.51 -10.42
C ASN A 120 -8.83 -11.54 -9.36
#